data_AF-X1IWU7-F1
#
_entry.id   AF-X1IWU7-F1
#
_cell.length_a   1.000
_cell.length_b   1.000
_cell.length_c   1.000
_cell.angle_alpha   90.00
_cell.angle_beta   90.00
_cell.angle_gamma   90.00
#
_symmetry.space_group_name_H-M   'P 1'
#
loop_
_entity.id
_entity.type
_entity.pdbx_description
1 polymer ?
#
loop_
_entity_poly.entity_id
_entity_poly.type
_entity_poly.pdbx_seq_one_letter_code
_entity_poly.pdbx_strand_id
1 'polypeptide(L)'
;GLRITDEETMEVVEMVLAGNVNKGIVNDIQLQGVNALGLCGKDGNLLEAKKKKIDGKDLGFVGEVINVKTSLLKEILKNSIIPVIAPIGKDNLGNTYNINADEVASAISKSLNAEKLVFLTDVFGVYSNINDHTTLISLFLCCLFPFLKTLYDFYFNYTL
;
A
#
# COMPACT_ATOMS: atom_id res chain seq x y z
N GLY A 1 -1.19 -7.84 -10.37
CA GLY A 1 -0.01 -6.96 -10.35
C GLY A 1 1.02 -7.22 -9.28
N LEU A 2 1.80 -8.28 -9.41
CA LEU A 2 3.06 -8.41 -8.67
C LEU A 2 4.18 -8.55 -9.70
N ARG A 3 5.14 -7.63 -9.65
CA ARG A 3 6.30 -7.62 -10.54
C ARG A 3 7.38 -8.49 -9.93
N ILE A 4 7.95 -9.40 -10.71
CA ILE A 4 9.22 -10.04 -10.33
C ILE A 4 10.21 -8.90 -10.09
N THR A 5 10.74 -8.83 -8.88
CA THR A 5 11.62 -7.75 -8.45
C THR A 5 12.94 -8.40 -8.09
N ASP A 6 13.93 -8.36 -8.98
CA ASP A 6 15.30 -8.75 -8.61
C ASP A 6 15.96 -7.64 -7.76
N GLU A 7 17.21 -7.86 -7.34
CA GLU A 7 17.90 -6.95 -6.43
C GLU A 7 18.10 -5.55 -7.03
N GLU A 8 18.54 -5.48 -8.28
CA GLU A 8 18.72 -4.21 -9.01
C GLU A 8 17.38 -3.48 -9.19
N THR A 9 16.33 -4.23 -9.54
CA THR A 9 14.97 -3.67 -9.64
C THR A 9 14.49 -3.16 -8.29
N MET A 10 14.80 -3.84 -7.18
CA MET A 10 14.43 -3.41 -5.83
C MET A 10 15.10 -2.08 -5.47
N GLU A 11 16.37 -1.89 -5.80
CA GLU A 11 17.08 -0.63 -5.55
C GLU A 11 16.42 0.53 -6.31
N VAL A 12 16.10 0.33 -7.59
CA VAL A 12 15.38 1.32 -8.40
C VAL A 12 13.99 1.62 -7.83
N VAL A 13 13.24 0.58 -7.44
CA VAL A 13 11.91 0.74 -6.84
C VAL A 13 11.99 1.53 -5.54
N GLU A 14 12.97 1.27 -4.69
CA GLU A 14 13.18 2.04 -3.45
C GLU A 14 13.49 3.50 -3.77
N MET A 15 14.45 3.77 -4.67
CA MET A 15 14.82 5.14 -5.05
C MET A 15 13.65 5.93 -5.63
N VAL A 16 12.83 5.30 -6.48
CA VAL A 16 11.67 5.96 -7.10
C VAL A 16 10.55 6.18 -6.09
N LEU A 17 10.15 5.16 -5.33
CA LEU A 17 9.00 5.25 -4.45
C LEU A 17 9.31 6.03 -3.17
N ALA A 18 10.40 5.73 -2.47
CA ALA A 18 10.74 6.39 -1.21
C ALA A 18 11.47 7.73 -1.41
N GLY A 19 12.13 7.90 -2.55
CA GLY A 19 12.76 9.15 -2.97
C GLY A 19 11.81 10.02 -3.78
N ASN A 20 11.77 9.82 -5.10
CA ASN A 20 11.11 10.77 -6.01
C ASN A 20 9.61 10.97 -5.69
N VAL A 21 8.82 9.89 -5.72
CA VAL A 21 7.36 9.96 -5.57
C VAL A 21 6.96 10.41 -4.16
N ASN A 22 7.51 9.76 -3.12
CA ASN A 22 7.19 10.10 -1.74
C ASN A 22 7.53 11.55 -1.40
N LYS A 23 8.70 12.05 -1.82
CA LYS A 23 9.09 13.43 -1.52
C LYS A 23 8.33 14.45 -2.37
N GLY A 24 7.93 14.09 -3.59
CA GLY A 24 7.00 14.90 -4.39
C GLY A 24 5.68 15.15 -3.66
N ILE A 25 5.03 14.09 -3.17
CA ILE A 25 3.76 14.20 -2.42
C ILE A 25 3.94 15.01 -1.13
N VAL A 26 5.03 14.80 -0.40
CA VAL A 26 5.33 15.59 0.81
C VAL A 26 5.46 17.07 0.47
N ASN A 27 6.20 17.41 -0.59
CA ASN A 27 6.35 18.78 -1.03
C ASN A 27 5.00 19.42 -1.39
N ASP A 28 4.14 18.69 -2.11
CA ASP A 28 2.82 19.19 -2.49
C ASP A 28 1.93 19.46 -1.28
N ILE A 29 1.95 18.60 -0.25
CA ILE A 29 1.22 18.84 1.01
C ILE A 29 1.80 20.04 1.77
N GLN A 30 3.13 20.14 1.83
CA GLN A 30 3.82 21.26 2.48
C GLN A 30 3.48 22.62 1.82
N LEU A 31 3.34 22.66 0.49
CA LEU A 31 2.93 23.86 -0.24
C LEU A 31 1.51 24.32 0.11
N GLN A 32 0.66 23.43 0.63
CA GLN A 32 -0.66 23.79 1.17
C GLN A 32 -0.62 24.28 2.63
N GLY A 33 0.58 24.47 3.20
CA GLY A 33 0.76 24.94 4.58
C GLY A 33 0.53 23.86 5.65
N VAL A 34 0.54 22.58 5.25
CA VAL A 34 0.35 21.45 6.16
C VAL A 34 1.67 20.71 6.35
N ASN A 35 2.02 20.40 7.60
CA ASN A 35 3.23 19.64 7.88
C ASN A 35 3.06 18.18 7.47
N ALA A 36 3.99 17.65 6.69
CA ALA A 36 4.03 16.28 6.22
C ALA A 36 5.41 15.65 6.41
N LEU A 37 5.43 14.35 6.70
CA LEU A 37 6.66 13.58 6.88
C LEU A 37 6.65 12.35 5.99
N GLY A 38 7.59 12.32 5.04
CA GLY A 38 7.77 11.20 4.13
C GLY A 38 8.58 10.07 4.74
N LEU A 39 8.01 8.87 4.78
CA LEU A 39 8.57 7.67 5.38
C LEU A 39 8.47 6.48 4.41
N CYS A 40 9.23 5.43 4.70
CA CYS A 40 9.06 4.07 4.20
C CYS A 40 9.14 3.08 5.37
N GLY A 41 8.95 1.79 5.12
CA GLY A 41 8.97 0.77 6.16
C GLY A 41 10.29 0.61 6.90
N LYS A 42 11.41 1.07 6.31
CA LYS A 42 12.73 1.03 6.93
C LYS A 42 12.85 2.07 8.05
N ASP A 43 12.14 3.20 7.94
CA ASP A 43 12.22 4.31 8.89
C ASP A 43 11.65 3.90 10.24
N GLY A 44 12.49 3.88 11.27
CA GLY A 44 12.10 3.48 12.63
C GLY A 44 11.58 2.05 12.76
N ASN A 45 11.83 1.18 11.76
CA ASN A 45 11.23 -0.15 11.59
C ASN A 45 9.70 -0.08 11.48
N LEU A 46 9.18 0.86 10.68
CA LEU A 46 7.75 1.09 10.51
C LEU A 46 7.01 -0.13 9.96
N LEU A 47 7.53 -0.78 8.91
CA LEU A 47 6.91 -1.95 8.28
C LEU A 47 7.90 -3.13 8.28
N GLU A 48 7.59 -4.13 9.10
CA GLU A 48 8.27 -5.43 9.07
C GLU A 48 7.61 -6.29 7.99
N ALA A 49 8.44 -6.88 7.13
CA ALA A 49 8.00 -7.66 6.00
C ALA A 49 8.70 -9.02 5.94
N LYS A 50 8.05 -9.98 5.28
CA LYS A 50 8.67 -11.22 4.82
C LYS A 50 8.50 -11.34 3.32
N LYS A 51 9.40 -12.10 2.71
CA LYS A 51 9.29 -12.51 1.31
C LYS A 51 7.96 -13.22 1.06
N LYS A 52 7.20 -12.73 0.08
CA LYS A 52 5.94 -13.31 -0.35
C LYS A 52 6.20 -14.42 -1.37
N LYS A 53 5.57 -15.58 -1.18
CA LYS A 53 5.58 -16.69 -2.15
C LYS A 53 4.17 -16.90 -2.68
N ILE A 54 4.03 -17.06 -3.99
CA ILE A 54 2.74 -17.35 -4.64
C ILE A 54 2.87 -18.68 -5.36
N ASP A 55 2.03 -19.65 -4.99
CA ASP A 55 2.04 -21.01 -5.55
C ASP A 55 3.43 -21.65 -5.57
N GLY A 56 4.23 -21.37 -4.53
CA GLY A 56 5.62 -21.85 -4.41
C GLY A 56 6.65 -21.12 -5.28
N LYS A 57 6.23 -20.15 -6.12
CA LYS A 57 7.13 -19.33 -6.93
C LYS A 57 7.74 -18.20 -6.13
N ASP A 58 9.04 -18.00 -6.34
CA ASP A 58 9.81 -16.89 -5.82
C ASP A 58 9.66 -15.69 -6.78
N LEU A 59 9.11 -14.58 -6.28
CA LEU A 59 8.95 -13.34 -7.05
C LEU A 59 10.11 -12.37 -6.83
N GLY A 60 11.20 -12.82 -6.21
CA GLY A 60 12.31 -11.98 -5.80
C GLY A 60 11.96 -11.15 -4.56
N PHE A 61 12.34 -9.89 -4.54
CA PHE A 61 12.16 -8.95 -3.43
C PHE A 61 10.72 -8.41 -3.33
N VAL A 62 9.72 -9.27 -3.54
CA VAL A 62 8.32 -8.98 -3.24
C VAL A 62 7.99 -9.43 -1.83
N GLY A 63 7.36 -8.58 -1.04
CA GLY A 63 7.05 -8.82 0.36
C GLY A 63 5.57 -8.78 0.69
N GLU A 64 5.26 -9.22 1.91
CA GLU A 64 3.99 -9.01 2.59
C GLU A 64 4.25 -8.45 4.00
N VAL A 65 3.36 -7.58 4.49
CA VAL A 65 3.50 -6.96 5.82
C VAL A 65 3.23 -8.00 6.91
N ILE A 66 4.16 -8.14 7.84
CA ILE A 66 4.00 -8.96 9.05
C ILE A 66 3.51 -8.09 10.21
N ASN A 67 4.09 -6.89 10.34
CA ASN A 67 3.85 -6.03 11.48
C ASN A 67 4.00 -4.55 11.10
N VAL A 68 3.21 -3.69 11.76
CA VAL A 68 3.25 -2.24 11.61
C VAL A 68 3.55 -1.61 12.96
N LYS A 69 4.63 -0.83 13.05
CA LYS A 69 4.99 -0.12 14.28
C LYS A 69 4.14 1.14 14.46
N THR A 70 2.96 0.94 15.04
CA THR A 70 1.96 2.02 15.20
C THR A 70 2.39 3.14 16.14
N SER A 71 3.33 2.91 17.07
CA SER A 71 3.79 3.94 18.01
C SER A 71 4.39 5.14 17.29
N LEU A 72 5.21 4.89 16.26
CA LEU A 72 5.82 5.93 15.44
C LEU A 72 4.74 6.78 14.72
N LEU A 73 3.77 6.13 14.10
CA LEU A 73 2.68 6.83 13.41
C LEU A 73 1.83 7.66 14.38
N LYS A 74 1.53 7.12 15.56
CA LYS A 74 0.76 7.84 16.59
C LYS A 74 1.50 9.07 17.09
N GLU A 75 2.82 9.00 17.25
CA GLU A 75 3.64 10.16 17.65
C GLU A 75 3.65 11.24 16.57
N ILE A 76 3.80 10.88 15.29
CA ILE A 76 3.76 11.82 14.17
C ILE A 76 2.40 12.51 14.11
N LEU A 77 1.32 11.73 14.15
CA LEU A 77 -0.05 12.24 14.11
C LEU A 77 -0.36 13.15 15.32
N LYS A 78 0.13 12.81 16.51
CA LYS A 78 -0.02 13.63 17.73
C LYS A 78 0.60 15.02 17.58
N ASN A 79 1.64 15.16 16.75
CA ASN A 79 2.29 16.44 16.46
C ASN A 79 1.64 17.18 15.27
N SER A 80 0.44 16.76 14.83
CA SER A 80 -0.26 17.36 13.68
C SER A 80 0.55 17.32 12.37
N ILE A 81 1.30 16.24 12.18
CA ILE A 81 2.07 15.97 10.96
C ILE A 81 1.39 14.84 10.19
N ILE A 82 1.23 15.00 8.87
CA ILE A 82 0.69 13.98 7.98
C ILE A 82 1.79 12.99 7.58
N PRO A 83 1.72 11.71 7.96
CA PRO A 83 2.66 10.71 7.47
C PRO A 83 2.34 10.34 6.01
N VAL A 84 3.35 10.40 5.14
CA VAL A 84 3.28 9.94 3.74
C VAL A 84 4.18 8.71 3.62
N ILE A 85 3.61 7.53 3.41
CA ILE A 85 4.34 6.25 3.57
C ILE A 85 4.50 5.57 2.21
N ALA A 86 5.74 5.35 1.78
CA ALA A 86 6.07 4.53 0.61
C ALA A 86 5.92 3.03 0.94
N PRO A 87 5.41 2.20 0.01
CA PRO A 87 5.07 0.79 0.25
C PRO A 87 6.29 -0.15 0.17
N ILE A 88 7.33 0.21 0.92
CA ILE A 88 8.57 -0.57 1.06
C ILE A 88 8.63 -1.09 2.48
N GLY A 89 8.98 -2.35 2.69
CA GLY A 89 9.21 -2.92 4.03
C GLY A 89 10.56 -3.63 4.12
N LYS A 90 10.93 -4.06 5.32
CA LYS A 90 12.15 -4.86 5.51
C LYS A 90 11.97 -6.02 6.47
N ASP A 91 12.79 -7.05 6.32
CA ASP A 91 12.86 -8.13 7.30
C ASP A 91 13.86 -7.83 8.44
N ASN A 92 13.98 -8.78 9.37
CA ASN A 92 14.89 -8.71 10.51
C ASN A 92 16.37 -8.91 10.12
N LEU A 93 16.66 -9.32 8.89
CA LEU A 93 18.01 -9.45 8.34
C LEU A 93 18.45 -8.17 7.61
N GLY A 94 17.54 -7.24 7.37
CA GLY A 94 17.79 -5.98 6.66
C GLY A 94 17.49 -6.04 5.17
N ASN A 95 16.95 -7.16 4.65
CA ASN A 95 16.52 -7.24 3.26
C ASN A 95 15.31 -6.35 3.04
N THR A 96 15.29 -5.65 1.91
CA THR A 96 14.21 -4.72 1.55
C THR A 96 13.25 -5.39 0.58
N TYR A 97 11.96 -5.11 0.73
CA TYR A 97 10.91 -5.69 -0.10
C TYR A 97 9.97 -4.63 -0.63
N ASN A 98 9.61 -4.78 -1.91
CA ASN A 98 8.51 -4.09 -2.55
C ASN A 98 7.20 -4.77 -2.13
N ILE A 99 6.26 -4.00 -1.58
CA ILE A 99 4.98 -4.53 -1.10
C ILE A 99 3.88 -3.85 -1.91
N ASN A 100 2.81 -4.59 -2.19
CA ASN A 100 1.62 -3.98 -2.78
C ASN A 100 1.11 -2.83 -1.88
N ALA A 101 0.84 -1.66 -2.47
CA ALA A 101 0.46 -0.46 -1.73
C ALA A 101 -0.87 -0.62 -0.99
N ASP A 102 -1.82 -1.37 -1.57
CA ASP A 102 -3.11 -1.64 -0.95
C ASP A 102 -2.98 -2.56 0.27
N GLU A 103 -2.06 -3.54 0.20
CA GLU A 103 -1.70 -4.39 1.35
C GLU A 103 -1.07 -3.56 2.47
N VAL A 104 -0.18 -2.61 2.14
CA VAL A 104 0.41 -1.69 3.13
C VAL A 104 -0.66 -0.79 3.75
N ALA A 105 -1.53 -0.17 2.94
CA ALA A 105 -2.59 0.70 3.42
C ALA A 105 -3.62 -0.07 4.29
N SER A 106 -3.96 -1.30 3.89
CA SER A 106 -4.83 -2.19 4.65
C SER A 106 -4.20 -2.62 5.97
N ALA A 107 -2.91 -2.96 5.97
CA ALA A 107 -2.19 -3.31 7.20
C ALA A 107 -2.12 -2.13 8.17
N ILE A 108 -1.74 -0.94 7.70
CA ILE A 108 -1.65 0.27 8.53
C ILE A 108 -3.03 0.65 9.09
N SER A 109 -4.07 0.68 8.25
CA SER A 109 -5.43 1.05 8.67
C SER A 109 -5.95 0.08 9.73
N LYS A 110 -5.76 -1.23 9.54
CA LYS A 110 -6.08 -2.25 10.54
C LYS A 110 -5.29 -2.06 11.82
N SER A 111 -3.97 -1.84 11.74
CA SER A 111 -3.12 -1.67 12.93
C SER A 111 -3.43 -0.40 13.72
N LEU A 112 -3.90 0.66 13.06
CA LEU A 112 -4.33 1.90 13.70
C LEU A 112 -5.80 1.89 14.16
N ASN A 113 -6.57 0.83 13.85
CA ASN A 113 -8.03 0.81 13.99
C ASN A 113 -8.68 2.04 13.33
N ALA A 114 -8.28 2.34 12.09
CA ALA A 114 -8.84 3.45 11.33
C ALA A 114 -10.34 3.26 11.09
N GLU A 115 -11.11 4.33 11.18
CA GLU A 115 -12.55 4.31 10.90
C GLU A 115 -12.83 3.95 9.43
N LYS A 116 -11.97 4.43 8.52
CA LYS A 116 -12.13 4.30 7.07
C LYS A 116 -10.78 4.07 6.40
N LEU A 117 -10.82 3.29 5.32
CA LEU A 117 -9.75 3.13 4.34
C LEU A 117 -10.31 3.56 2.99
N VAL A 118 -9.63 4.49 2.32
CA VAL A 118 -10.05 5.05 1.03
C VAL A 118 -8.96 4.78 0.01
N PHE A 119 -9.35 4.17 -1.12
CA PHE A 119 -8.49 3.98 -2.27
C PHE A 119 -8.82 5.02 -3.33
N LEU A 120 -7.80 5.67 -3.87
CA LEU A 120 -7.93 6.59 -5.00
C LEU A 120 -7.41 5.88 -6.25
N THR A 121 -8.24 5.82 -7.28
CA THR A 121 -7.96 5.14 -8.55
C THR A 121 -8.44 6.03 -9.71
N ASP A 122 -8.00 5.70 -10.91
CA ASP A 122 -8.35 6.34 -12.18
C ASP A 122 -9.71 5.89 -12.74
N VAL A 123 -10.39 4.95 -12.07
CA VAL A 123 -11.77 4.57 -12.37
C VAL A 123 -12.76 5.11 -11.32
N PHE A 124 -14.03 5.29 -11.70
CA PHE A 124 -15.05 5.81 -10.78
C PHE A 124 -15.37 4.90 -9.57
N GLY A 125 -15.01 3.62 -9.63
CA GLY A 125 -15.25 2.67 -8.56
C GLY A 125 -15.31 1.23 -9.08
N VAL A 126 -16.01 0.37 -8.35
CA VAL A 126 -16.17 -1.05 -8.67
C VAL A 126 -17.41 -1.24 -9.53
N TYR A 127 -17.29 -1.92 -10.66
CA TYR A 127 -18.40 -2.21 -11.58
C TYR A 127 -18.70 -3.70 -11.60
N SER A 128 -19.98 -4.10 -11.54
CA SER A 128 -20.35 -5.51 -11.69
C SER A 128 -20.11 -6.04 -13.11
N ASN A 129 -20.02 -5.15 -14.10
CA ASN A 129 -19.50 -5.44 -15.43
C ASN A 129 -18.60 -4.29 -15.89
N ILE A 130 -17.31 -4.57 -16.10
CA ILE A 130 -16.30 -3.57 -16.47
C ILE A 130 -16.61 -2.85 -17.80
N ASN A 131 -17.38 -3.49 -18.68
CA ASN A 131 -17.76 -2.92 -19.98
C ASN A 131 -19.07 -2.12 -19.94
N ASP A 132 -19.74 -2.04 -18.78
CA ASP A 132 -21.01 -1.33 -18.61
C ASP A 132 -20.94 -0.36 -17.42
N HIS A 133 -20.76 0.92 -17.73
CA HIS A 133 -20.64 1.98 -16.72
C HIS A 133 -21.90 2.20 -15.87
N THR A 134 -23.05 1.68 -16.28
CA THR A 134 -24.28 1.76 -15.46
C THR A 134 -24.24 0.80 -14.26
N THR A 135 -23.29 -0.13 -14.24
CA THR A 135 -23.17 -1.17 -13.21
C THR A 135 -22.28 -0.78 -12.03
N LEU A 136 -22.04 0.51 -11.83
CA LEU A 136 -21.25 1.03 -10.71
C LEU A 136 -21.88 0.64 -9.36
N ILE A 137 -21.12 -0.08 -8.55
CA ILE A 137 -21.52 -0.49 -7.22
C ILE A 137 -21.16 0.63 -6.23
N SER A 138 -22.17 1.37 -5.78
CA SER A 138 -21.97 2.50 -4.86
C SER A 138 -21.78 2.08 -3.39
N LEU A 139 -22.31 0.92 -3.01
CA LEU A 139 -22.17 0.35 -1.67
C LEU A 139 -22.37 -1.16 -1.76
N PHE A 140 -21.51 -1.92 -1.10
CA PHE A 140 -21.71 -3.33 -0.86
C PHE A 140 -21.31 -3.68 0.57
N LEU A 141 -22.13 -4.47 1.25
CA LEU A 141 -21.80 -4.95 2.59
C LEU A 141 -20.85 -6.14 2.51
N CYS A 142 -19.86 -6.18 3.41
CA CYS A 142 -18.87 -7.26 3.49
C CYS A 142 -19.52 -8.67 3.59
N CYS A 143 -20.70 -8.79 4.21
CA CYS A 143 -21.44 -10.06 4.27
C CYS A 143 -21.92 -10.59 2.90
N LEU A 144 -22.02 -9.72 1.88
CA LEU A 144 -22.39 -10.10 0.50
C LEU A 144 -21.16 -10.45 -0.37
N PHE A 145 -19.95 -10.26 0.15
CA PHE A 145 -18.70 -10.44 -0.57
C PHE A 145 -18.42 -11.88 -1.05
N PRO A 146 -18.84 -12.96 -0.35
CA PRO A 146 -18.67 -14.33 -0.87
C PRO A 146 -19.32 -14.57 -2.23
N PHE A 147 -20.37 -13.80 -2.58
CA PHE A 147 -21.04 -13.85 -3.89
C PHE A 147 -20.33 -13.05 -4.99
N LEU A 148 -19.41 -12.13 -4.63
CA LEU A 148 -18.72 -11.19 -5.52
C LEU A 148 -17.23 -11.50 -5.67
N LYS A 149 -16.76 -12.64 -5.16
CA LYS A 149 -15.34 -13.03 -5.20
C LYS A 149 -14.77 -13.01 -6.63
N THR A 150 -15.58 -13.38 -7.61
CA THR A 150 -15.25 -13.31 -9.05
C THR A 150 -15.00 -11.89 -9.56
N LEU A 151 -15.57 -10.87 -8.91
CA LEU A 151 -15.46 -9.47 -9.31
C LEU A 151 -14.17 -8.81 -8.77
N TYR A 152 -13.81 -9.14 -7.53
CA TYR A 152 -12.63 -8.58 -6.87
C TYR A 152 -11.32 -9.18 -7.41
N ASP A 153 -11.31 -10.50 -7.66
CA ASP A 153 -10.16 -11.18 -8.26
C ASP A 153 -9.91 -10.73 -9.72
N PHE A 154 -10.96 -10.27 -10.43
CA PHE A 154 -10.86 -9.76 -11.80
C PHE A 154 -10.35 -8.31 -11.86
N TYR A 155 -10.75 -7.45 -10.92
CA TYR A 155 -10.35 -6.04 -10.91
C TYR A 155 -8.90 -5.80 -10.45
N PHE A 156 -8.43 -6.54 -9.43
CA PHE A 156 -7.13 -6.26 -8.80
C PHE A 156 -5.96 -7.08 -9.37
N ASN A 157 -6.20 -8.26 -9.95
CA ASN A 157 -5.10 -9.05 -10.52
C ASN A 157 -4.65 -8.60 -11.91
N TYR A 158 -5.51 -7.91 -12.68
CA TYR A 158 -5.28 -7.59 -14.09
C TYR A 158 -5.00 -6.12 -14.43
N THR A 159 -5.00 -5.20 -13.45
CA THR A 159 -4.86 -3.75 -13.72
C THR A 159 -3.62 -3.09 -13.09
N LEU A 160 -2.71 -3.85 -12.49
CA LEU A 160 -1.39 -3.37 -12.03
C LEU A 160 -0.28 -4.33 -12.44
#